data_AF-A0A5E6N881-F1
#
_entry.id   AF-A0A5E6N881-F1
#
_cell.length_a   1.000
_cell.length_b   1.000
_cell.length_c   1.000
_cell.angle_alpha   90.00
_cell.angle_beta   90.00
_cell.angle_gamma   90.00
#
_symmetry.space_group_name_H-M   'P 1'
#
loop_
_entity.id
_entity.type
_entity.pdbx_description
1 polymer ?
#
loop_
_entity_poly.entity_id
_entity_poly.type
_entity_poly.pdbx_seq_one_letter_code
_entity_poly.pdbx_strand_id
1 'polypeptide(L)'
;MEIYRTDRNYPKFYRNFVGSSDNGRSSLRLANTFSLKIVSIKLDDTKIGVDSSVFLYLKPEMPLISAAEPLPPRGNMQDYFAPDKSHLK
;
A
#
# COMPACT_ATOMS: atom_id res chain seq x y z
N MET A 1 -3.16 4.27 11.44
CA MET A 1 -2.11 4.36 12.48
C MET A 1 -2.69 4.28 13.87
N GLU A 2 -3.73 5.04 14.21
CA GLU A 2 -4.39 4.99 15.52
C GLU A 2 -4.73 3.58 16.01
N ILE A 3 -5.32 2.73 15.16
CA ILE A 3 -5.74 1.38 15.57
C ILE A 3 -4.54 0.54 16.06
N TYR A 4 -3.39 0.59 15.37
CA TYR A 4 -2.17 -0.10 15.81
C TYR A 4 -1.57 0.53 17.07
N ARG A 5 -1.69 1.86 17.24
CA ARG A 5 -1.23 2.54 18.46
C ARG A 5 -1.99 2.04 19.69
N THR A 6 -3.29 1.74 19.54
CA THR A 6 -4.15 1.28 20.64
C THR A 6 -3.91 -0.18 21.01
N ASP A 7 -3.86 -1.09 20.02
CA ASP A 7 -3.85 -2.52 20.29
C ASP A 7 -2.48 -3.20 20.13
N ARG A 8 -1.49 -2.49 19.56
CA ARG A 8 -0.16 -3.01 19.18
C ARG A 8 -0.22 -4.34 18.42
N ASN A 9 -1.35 -4.62 17.77
CA ASN A 9 -1.60 -5.89 17.09
C ASN A 9 -1.03 -5.81 15.68
N TYR A 10 0.22 -6.25 15.55
CA TYR A 10 0.94 -6.19 14.28
C TYR A 10 0.25 -6.93 13.13
N PRO A 11 -0.23 -8.18 13.30
CA PRO A 11 -0.96 -8.87 12.24
C PRO A 11 -2.20 -8.11 11.74
N LYS A 12 -2.98 -7.52 12.65
CA LYS A 12 -4.16 -6.72 12.31
C LYS A 12 -3.77 -5.44 11.58
N PHE A 13 -2.73 -4.76 12.06
CA PHE A 13 -2.17 -3.59 11.38
C PHE A 13 -1.72 -3.93 9.95
N TYR A 14 -0.94 -5.01 9.77
CA TYR A 14 -0.46 -5.42 8.46
C TYR A 14 -1.62 -5.67 7.49
N ARG A 15 -2.63 -6.42 7.93
CA ARG A 15 -3.83 -6.70 7.11
C ARG A 15 -4.56 -5.42 6.72
N ASN A 16 -4.78 -4.50 7.67
CA ASN A 16 -5.46 -3.24 7.39
C ASN A 16 -4.65 -2.32 6.48
N PHE A 17 -3.33 -2.25 6.68
CA PHE A 17 -2.45 -1.44 5.86
C PHE A 17 -2.46 -1.95 4.41
N VAL A 18 -2.08 -3.22 4.20
CA VAL A 18 -1.94 -3.80 2.85
C VAL A 18 -3.29 -3.94 2.15
N GLY A 19 -4.33 -4.37 2.86
CA GLY A 19 -5.64 -4.69 2.28
C GLY A 19 -6.59 -3.50 2.12
N SER A 20 -6.53 -2.52 3.02
CA SER A 20 -7.58 -1.49 3.12
C SER A 20 -7.08 -0.07 2.87
N SER A 21 -5.79 0.21 2.97
CA SER A 21 -5.26 1.56 2.74
C SER A 21 -4.77 1.75 1.30
N ASP A 22 -4.96 2.96 0.75
CA ASP A 22 -4.40 3.33 -0.57
C ASP A 22 -2.87 3.23 -0.57
N ASN A 23 -2.23 3.65 0.53
CA ASN A 23 -0.78 3.57 0.71
C ASN A 23 -0.26 2.14 0.67
N GLY A 24 -0.94 1.20 1.35
CA GLY A 24 -0.58 -0.21 1.33
C GLY A 24 -0.83 -0.86 -0.02
N ARG A 25 -1.95 -0.54 -0.69
CA ARG A 25 -2.22 -0.99 -2.07
C ARG A 25 -1.15 -0.48 -3.05
N SER A 26 -0.75 0.78 -2.92
CA SER A 26 0.34 1.37 -3.71
C SER A 26 1.69 0.70 -3.42
N SER A 27 1.99 0.47 -2.14
CA SER A 27 3.22 -0.20 -1.68
C SER A 27 3.35 -1.62 -2.23
N LEU A 28 2.26 -2.39 -2.20
CA LEU A 28 2.23 -3.76 -2.71
C LEU A 28 2.49 -3.77 -4.23
N ARG A 29 1.90 -2.82 -4.95
CA ARG A 29 2.11 -2.69 -6.40
C ARG A 29 3.54 -2.32 -6.74
N LEU A 30 4.13 -1.36 -6.01
CA LEU A 30 5.54 -1.01 -6.17
C LEU A 30 6.44 -2.21 -5.91
N ALA A 31 6.23 -2.92 -4.81
CA ALA A 31 6.99 -4.12 -4.49
C ALA A 31 6.88 -5.15 -5.63
N ASN A 32 5.67 -5.44 -6.09
CA ASN A 32 5.42 -6.38 -7.17
C ASN A 32 6.08 -5.96 -8.49
N THR A 33 6.00 -4.68 -8.88
CA THR A 33 6.65 -4.17 -10.11
C THR A 33 8.15 -4.43 -10.12
N PHE A 34 8.81 -4.35 -8.96
CA PHE A 34 10.24 -4.57 -8.84
C PHE A 34 10.61 -6.01 -8.46
N SER A 35 9.67 -6.96 -8.54
CA SER A 35 9.89 -8.35 -8.10
C SER A 35 10.37 -8.43 -6.65
N LEU A 36 9.77 -7.61 -5.79
CA LEU A 36 10.03 -7.55 -4.37
C LEU A 36 8.76 -7.95 -3.59
N LYS A 37 8.97 -8.47 -2.40
CA LYS A 37 7.90 -8.68 -1.41
C LYS A 37 8.14 -7.87 -0.15
N ILE A 38 7.05 -7.35 0.42
CA ILE A 38 7.07 -6.67 1.71
C ILE A 38 7.25 -7.72 2.82
N VAL A 39 8.37 -7.66 3.54
CA VAL A 39 8.68 -8.57 4.65
C VAL A 39 8.20 -8.06 5.99
N SER A 40 8.25 -6.74 6.15
CA SER A 40 7.75 -6.06 7.33
C SER A 40 7.49 -4.60 7.02
N ILE A 41 6.49 -4.06 7.68
CA ILE A 41 6.20 -2.64 7.74
C ILE A 41 6.54 -2.18 9.14
N LYS A 42 7.25 -1.07 9.30
CA LYS A 42 7.49 -0.43 10.60
C LYS A 42 7.01 1.01 10.58
N LEU A 43 6.65 1.50 11.74
CA LEU A 43 6.35 2.91 11.96
C LEU A 43 7.57 3.57 12.58
N ASP A 44 7.81 4.82 12.22
CA ASP A 44 8.73 5.64 12.99
C ASP A 44 8.10 5.95 14.36
N ASP A 45 8.51 5.19 15.37
CA ASP A 45 8.04 5.38 16.75
C ASP A 45 8.76 6.55 17.45
N THR A 46 9.72 7.21 16.79
CA THR A 46 10.44 8.36 17.35
C THR A 46 9.82 9.71 16.97
N LYS A 47 9.07 9.77 15.86
CA LYS A 47 8.35 10.97 15.39
C LYS A 47 6.86 10.69 15.26
N ILE A 48 6.22 10.45 16.40
CA ILE A 48 4.80 10.05 16.45
C ILE A 48 3.91 11.29 16.38
N GLY A 49 3.67 11.79 15.16
CA GLY A 49 2.76 12.90 14.83
C GLY A 49 1.94 12.63 13.56
N VAL A 50 1.27 13.65 13.01
CA VAL A 50 0.54 13.56 11.72
C VAL A 50 1.49 13.15 10.57
N ASP A 51 2.79 13.40 10.75
CA ASP A 51 3.88 13.08 9.82
C ASP A 51 4.57 11.74 10.10
N SER A 52 3.88 10.80 10.74
CA SER A 52 4.45 9.47 11.06
C SER A 52 4.87 8.76 9.77
N SER A 53 6.17 8.49 9.63
CA SER A 53 6.71 7.80 8.46
C SER A 53 6.47 6.30 8.55
N VAL A 54 6.24 5.67 7.39
CA VAL A 54 6.11 4.23 7.24
C VAL A 54 7.31 3.69 6.51
N PHE A 55 8.01 2.75 7.13
CA PHE A 55 9.15 2.06 6.53
C PHE A 55 8.71 0.70 5.99
N LEU A 56 8.93 0.49 4.70
CA LEU A 56 8.74 -0.78 4.04
C LEU A 56 10.08 -1.50 3.96
N TYR A 57 10.14 -2.69 4.56
CA TYR A 57 11.28 -3.58 4.39
C TYR A 57 10.91 -4.58 3.30
N LEU A 58 11.75 -4.65 2.27
CA LEU A 58 11.50 -5.43 1.08
C LEU A 58 12.60 -6.50 0.92
N LYS A 59 12.25 -7.63 0.32
CA LYS A 59 13.23 -8.61 -0.17
C LYS A 59 12.89 -9.04 -1.59
N PRO A 60 13.88 -9.49 -2.38
CA PRO A 60 13.60 -10.11 -3.66
C PRO A 60 12.58 -11.26 -3.53
N GLU A 61 11.67 -11.31 -4.48
CA GLU A 61 10.80 -12.45 -4.72
C GLU A 61 11.49 -13.39 -5.71
N MET A 62 11.50 -14.69 -5.39
CA MET A 62 12.04 -15.72 -6.27
C MET A 62 10.90 -16.66 -6.69
N PRO A 63 10.66 -16.83 -8.00
CA PRO A 63 11.36 -16.21 -9.13
C PRO A 63 11.04 -14.70 -9.27
N LEU A 64 11.97 -13.92 -9.81
CA LEU A 64 11.71 -12.53 -10.17
C LEU A 64 10.56 -12.51 -11.20
N ILE A 65 9.61 -11.60 -11.04
CA ILE A 65 8.59 -11.37 -12.05
C ILE A 65 9.31 -10.91 -13.31
N SER A 66 9.04 -11.59 -14.42
CA SER A 66 9.68 -11.28 -15.69
C SER A 66 9.35 -9.85 -16.09
N ALA A 67 10.39 -9.07 -16.45
CA ALA A 67 10.19 -7.76 -17.07
C ALA A 67 9.40 -7.86 -18.40
N ALA A 68 9.28 -9.08 -18.97
CA ALA A 68 8.46 -9.34 -20.15
C ALA A 68 6.95 -9.34 -19.86
N GLU A 69 6.52 -9.53 -18.61
CA GLU A 69 5.10 -9.53 -18.21
C GLU A 69 4.86 -8.50 -17.08
N PRO A 70 4.94 -7.20 -17.40
CA PRO A 70 4.67 -6.16 -16.42
C PRO A 70 3.20 -6.20 -15.98
N LEU A 71 2.94 -5.80 -14.73
CA LEU A 71 1.57 -5.62 -14.26
C LEU A 71 0.79 -4.66 -15.19
N PRO A 72 -0.49 -4.94 -15.47
CA PRO A 72 -1.28 -4.09 -16.36
C PRO A 72 -1.29 -2.64 -15.86
N PRO A 73 -1.14 -1.64 -16.76
CA PRO A 73 -1.30 -0.23 -16.41
C PRO A 73 -2.64 0.00 -15.70
N ARG A 74 -2.73 1.00 -14.82
CA ARG A 74 -4.05 1.39 -14.31
C ARG A 74 -4.94 1.77 -15.50
N GLY A 75 -6.15 1.21 -15.55
CA GLY A 75 -7.26 1.87 -16.24
C GLY A 75 -7.39 3.29 -15.71
N ASN A 76 -7.79 4.21 -16.58
CA ASN A 76 -7.64 5.65 -16.40
C ASN A 76 -8.15 6.12 -15.01
N MET A 77 -7.26 6.71 -14.20
CA MET A 77 -7.55 7.11 -12.81
C MET A 77 -8.53 8.30 -12.71
N GLN A 78 -8.88 8.88 -13.86
CA GLN A 78 -9.85 9.98 -13.98
C GLN A 78 -11.30 9.52 -13.72
N ASP A 79 -11.62 8.24 -13.97
CA ASP A 79 -12.97 7.72 -13.77
C ASP A 79 -13.31 7.51 -12.28
N TYR A 80 -12.32 7.53 -11.39
CA TYR A 80 -12.51 7.30 -9.95
C TYR A 80 -12.76 8.59 -9.14
N PHE A 81 -12.45 9.76 -9.72
CA PHE A 81 -12.63 11.07 -9.10
C PHE A 81 -13.60 11.98 -9.87
N ALA A 82 -14.21 11.50 -10.95
CA ALA A 82 -15.32 12.20 -11.54
C ALA A 82 -16.47 12.21 -10.50
N PRO A 83 -16.98 13.37 -10.07
CA PRO A 83 -18.21 13.39 -9.30
C PRO A 83 -19.27 12.71 -10.16
N ASP A 84 -20.03 11.82 -9.53
CA ASP A 84 -21.15 11.14 -10.18
C ASP A 84 -22.08 12.21 -10.77
N LYS A 85 -22.10 12.29 -12.11
CA LYS A 85 -22.98 13.21 -12.84
C LYS A 85 -24.41 12.65 -12.95
N SER A 86 -24.75 11.59 -12.22
CA SER A 86 -26.11 11.01 -12.20
C SER A 86 -27.19 11.91 -11.58
N HIS A 87 -26.85 13.12 -11.11
CA HIS A 87 -27.81 14.06 -10.51
C HIS A 87 -27.82 15.48 -11.10
N LEU A 88 -27.54 15.67 -12.39
CA LEU A 88 -28.04 16.87 -13.09
C LEU A 88 -29.15 16.47 -14.07
N LYS A 89 -30.40 16.61 -13.60
CA LYS A 89 -31.59 16.80 -14.43
C LYS A 89 -31.89 18.29 -14.49
#